data_AF-A0A5N6KP10-F1
#
_entry.id   AF-A0A5N6KP10-F1
#
_cell.length_a   1.000
_cell.length_b   1.000
_cell.length_c   1.000
_cell.angle_alpha   90.00
_cell.angle_beta   90.00
_cell.angle_gamma   90.00
#
_symmetry.space_group_name_H-M   'P 1'
#
loop_
_entity.id
_entity.type
_entity.pdbx_description
1 polymer ?
#
loop_
_entity_poly.entity_id
_entity_poly.type
_entity_poly.pdbx_seq_one_letter_code
_entity_poly.pdbx_strand_id
1 'polypeptide(L)'
;MSLSTPRDAASPTPATTSSKPPLISELSIYSVVLGDQLMKPNYPSLHREDLLGGQKTIGVARLYVCPRCFKYTIEVVDHIAHWDYCKENLEIPGLMIYESADQSIYEFDGTNEWLFAQNLCLFAKLFIETKSVCYDVSTFLYYLLVKAGKHGPEIVGFFSKEKLSWDNNNLACIVVFPPWLKQGLGQVLMAASYALSQRDGRLGGPERRKSRFDNVASLKQLTTNSL
;
A
#
# COMPACT_ATOMS: atom_id res chain seq x y z
N MET A 1 61.93 -27.50 8.27
CA MET A 1 60.88 -28.54 8.22
C MET A 1 60.15 -28.43 9.54
N SER A 2 58.91 -27.98 9.66
CA SER A 2 57.71 -28.28 8.88
C SER A 2 56.66 -27.18 9.13
N LEU A 3 55.89 -26.88 8.08
CA LEU A 3 54.79 -25.91 8.07
C LEU A 3 53.62 -26.37 8.94
N SER A 4 52.92 -25.42 9.58
CA SER A 4 51.48 -25.54 9.83
C SER A 4 50.80 -24.18 9.70
N THR A 5 49.76 -24.15 8.89
CA THR A 5 48.97 -23.01 8.42
C THR A 5 47.89 -22.58 9.43
N PRO A 6 47.33 -21.36 9.30
CA PRO A 6 46.24 -20.89 10.15
C PRO A 6 44.92 -21.58 9.79
N ARG A 7 44.05 -21.77 10.79
CA ARG A 7 42.69 -22.32 10.65
C ARG A 7 41.76 -21.26 10.04
N ASP A 8 41.13 -21.61 8.92
CA ASP A 8 40.03 -20.86 8.31
C ASP A 8 38.81 -20.82 9.25
N ALA A 9 38.36 -19.60 9.57
CA ALA A 9 37.09 -19.36 10.22
C ALA A 9 35.98 -19.43 9.16
N ALA A 10 35.19 -20.52 9.19
CA ALA A 10 33.98 -20.63 8.39
C ALA A 10 33.00 -19.52 8.79
N SER A 11 32.72 -18.62 7.84
CA SER A 11 31.68 -17.59 7.99
C SER A 11 30.30 -18.25 7.84
N PRO A 12 29.32 -17.95 8.71
CA PRO A 12 27.97 -18.47 8.54
C PRO A 12 27.29 -17.75 7.38
N THR A 13 26.86 -18.53 6.38
CA THR A 13 25.95 -18.10 5.31
C THR A 13 24.68 -17.48 5.90
N PRO A 14 24.21 -16.32 5.40
CA PRO A 14 22.97 -15.74 5.87
C PRO A 14 21.78 -16.59 5.41
N ALA A 15 20.99 -17.07 6.36
CA ALA A 15 19.75 -17.78 6.11
C ALA A 15 18.78 -16.85 5.37
N THR A 16 18.45 -17.22 4.13
CA THR A 16 17.38 -16.58 3.36
C THR A 16 16.04 -16.93 4.01
N THR A 17 15.48 -16.01 4.80
CA THR A 17 14.11 -16.10 5.31
C THR A 17 13.13 -15.88 4.16
N SER A 18 12.84 -16.96 3.43
CA SER A 18 11.66 -17.04 2.56
C SER A 18 10.42 -17.11 3.46
N SER A 19 9.69 -16.00 3.62
CA SER A 19 8.45 -15.99 4.37
C SER A 19 7.37 -16.81 3.65
N LYS A 20 7.08 -17.99 4.19
CA LYS A 20 5.98 -18.85 3.74
C LYS A 20 4.65 -18.17 4.12
N PRO A 21 3.65 -18.12 3.22
CA PRO A 21 2.35 -17.55 3.57
C PRO A 21 1.74 -18.25 4.79
N PRO A 22 1.08 -17.49 5.69
CA PRO A 22 0.53 -18.00 6.94
C PRO A 22 -0.52 -19.09 6.70
N LEU A 23 -0.63 -20.01 7.67
CA LEU A 23 -1.64 -21.07 7.64
C LEU A 23 -3.02 -20.47 7.90
N ILE A 24 -4.07 -21.02 7.27
CA ILE A 24 -5.45 -20.49 7.37
C ILE A 24 -5.94 -20.39 8.83
N SER A 25 -5.47 -21.28 9.70
CA SER A 25 -5.78 -21.29 11.14
C SER A 25 -5.20 -20.11 11.92
N GLU A 26 -4.27 -19.34 11.34
CA GLU A 26 -3.63 -18.18 11.97
C GLU A 26 -4.30 -16.86 11.57
N LEU A 27 -5.23 -16.90 10.62
CA LEU A 27 -5.93 -15.70 10.15
C LEU A 27 -7.16 -15.42 11.00
N SER A 28 -7.22 -14.23 11.59
CA SER A 28 -8.41 -13.72 12.28
C SER A 28 -9.50 -13.22 11.33
N ILE A 29 -9.20 -13.07 10.03
CA ILE A 29 -10.16 -12.69 8.98
C ILE A 29 -9.98 -13.65 7.80
N TYR A 30 -11.04 -14.36 7.42
CA TYR A 30 -11.00 -15.37 6.35
C TYR A 30 -11.22 -14.81 4.95
N SER A 31 -12.06 -13.79 4.81
CA SER A 31 -12.36 -13.13 3.53
C SER A 31 -12.65 -11.65 3.70
N VAL A 32 -12.42 -10.87 2.65
CA VAL A 32 -12.67 -9.43 2.61
C VAL A 32 -13.41 -9.07 1.33
N VAL A 33 -14.38 -8.17 1.44
CA VAL A 33 -15.12 -7.61 0.30
C VAL A 33 -14.77 -6.13 0.20
N LEU A 34 -14.23 -5.71 -0.96
CA LEU A 34 -13.99 -4.31 -1.29
C LEU A 34 -14.93 -3.93 -2.44
N GLY A 35 -16.02 -3.23 -2.14
CA GLY A 35 -17.09 -3.00 -3.12
C GLY A 35 -17.73 -4.31 -3.58
N ASP A 36 -17.59 -4.67 -4.86
CA ASP A 36 -18.06 -5.95 -5.42
C ASP A 36 -16.97 -7.03 -5.49
N GLN A 37 -15.75 -6.74 -5.03
CA GLN A 37 -14.58 -7.63 -5.14
C GLN A 37 -14.37 -8.46 -3.87
N LEU A 38 -14.53 -9.78 -3.97
CA LEU A 38 -14.17 -10.72 -2.91
C LEU A 38 -12.71 -11.13 -3.02
N MET A 39 -11.98 -11.02 -1.91
CA MET A 39 -10.55 -11.37 -1.83
C MET A 39 -10.21 -12.10 -0.54
N LYS A 40 -9.12 -12.88 -0.58
CA LYS A 40 -8.58 -13.59 0.57
C LYS A 40 -7.38 -12.82 1.13
N PRO A 41 -7.35 -12.50 2.44
CA PRO A 41 -6.16 -11.98 3.10
C PRO A 41 -4.96 -12.92 2.93
N ASN A 42 -3.79 -12.32 2.70
CA ASN A 42 -2.52 -13.05 2.68
C ASN A 42 -1.83 -13.03 4.05
N TYR A 43 -2.17 -12.08 4.92
CA TYR A 43 -1.51 -11.87 6.19
C TYR A 43 -2.50 -11.62 7.33
N PRO A 44 -2.08 -11.85 8.60
CA PRO A 44 -2.92 -11.59 9.76
C PRO A 44 -3.36 -10.13 9.84
N SER A 45 -4.57 -9.95 10.35
CA SER A 45 -5.19 -8.66 10.58
C SER A 45 -4.68 -7.99 11.86
N LEU A 46 -4.55 -6.66 11.83
CA LEU A 46 -4.30 -5.83 13.02
C LEU A 46 -5.56 -5.05 13.45
N HIS A 47 -6.74 -5.39 12.92
CA HIS A 47 -8.01 -4.79 13.33
C HIS A 47 -8.27 -5.13 14.80
N ARG A 48 -8.88 -4.19 15.54
CA ARG A 48 -9.11 -4.35 16.98
C ARG A 48 -10.02 -5.55 17.29
N GLU A 49 -9.75 -6.19 18.42
CA GLU A 49 -10.43 -7.41 18.88
C GLU A 49 -11.91 -7.18 19.24
N ASP A 50 -12.28 -5.97 19.68
CA ASP A 50 -13.66 -5.57 19.99
C ASP A 50 -14.56 -5.61 18.75
N LEU A 51 -14.02 -5.22 17.59
CA LEU A 51 -14.70 -5.31 16.30
C LEU A 51 -14.82 -6.75 15.78
N LEU A 52 -14.00 -7.67 16.27
CA LEU A 52 -14.04 -9.10 15.93
C LEU A 52 -14.89 -9.90 16.94
N GLY A 53 -15.69 -9.24 17.78
CA GLY A 53 -16.58 -9.89 18.74
C GLY A 53 -15.94 -10.23 20.09
N GLY A 54 -14.77 -9.66 20.41
CA GLY A 54 -14.15 -9.75 21.75
C GLY A 54 -13.64 -11.14 22.16
N GLN A 55 -13.81 -12.17 21.33
CA GLN A 55 -13.29 -13.52 21.57
C GLN A 55 -12.15 -13.83 20.60
N LYS A 56 -10.94 -14.03 21.16
CA LYS A 56 -9.72 -14.49 20.44
C LYS A 56 -9.90 -15.80 19.65
N THR A 57 -11.03 -16.49 19.80
CA THR A 57 -11.25 -17.87 19.32
C THR A 57 -12.13 -17.97 18.08
N ILE A 58 -12.85 -16.92 17.68
CA ILE A 58 -13.76 -16.97 16.52
C ILE A 58 -13.24 -16.01 15.45
N GLY A 59 -12.52 -16.54 14.47
CA GLY A 59 -12.11 -15.77 13.30
C GLY A 59 -13.32 -15.20 12.57
N VAL A 60 -13.20 -13.98 12.05
CA VAL A 60 -14.25 -13.33 11.28
C VAL A 60 -14.32 -13.92 9.88
N ALA A 61 -15.50 -14.46 9.54
CA ALA A 61 -15.76 -15.06 8.22
C ALA A 61 -15.54 -14.06 7.09
N ARG A 62 -16.00 -12.81 7.27
CA ARG A 62 -15.96 -11.78 6.23
C ARG A 62 -15.90 -10.37 6.80
N LEU A 63 -14.99 -9.56 6.27
CA LEU A 63 -14.93 -8.12 6.50
C LEU A 63 -15.42 -7.38 5.25
N TYR A 64 -16.32 -6.42 5.41
CA TYR A 64 -16.77 -5.55 4.33
C TYR A 64 -16.07 -4.20 4.43
N VAL A 65 -15.51 -3.72 3.32
CA VAL A 65 -14.68 -2.51 3.25
C VAL A 65 -15.20 -1.60 2.15
N CYS A 66 -15.44 -0.34 2.50
CA CYS A 66 -15.85 0.68 1.54
C CYS A 66 -14.72 0.99 0.56
N PRO A 67 -14.93 0.92 -0.76
CA PRO A 67 -13.88 1.16 -1.76
C PRO A 67 -13.44 2.63 -1.86
N ARG A 68 -14.20 3.56 -1.26
CA ARG A 68 -13.85 4.99 -1.26
C ARG A 68 -13.12 5.44 -0.02
N CYS A 69 -13.64 5.14 1.17
CA CYS A 69 -13.07 5.64 2.44
C CYS A 69 -12.35 4.57 3.28
N PHE A 70 -12.32 3.32 2.80
CA PHE A 70 -11.79 2.15 3.51
C PHE A 70 -12.43 1.86 4.87
N LYS A 71 -13.51 2.55 5.25
CA LYS A 71 -14.30 2.20 6.44
C LYS A 71 -14.75 0.74 6.33
N TYR A 72 -14.60 0.00 7.41
CA TYR A 72 -14.86 -1.42 7.45
C TYR A 72 -15.89 -1.79 8.51
N THR A 73 -16.58 -2.91 8.30
CA THR A 73 -17.54 -3.51 9.23
C THR A 73 -17.66 -5.02 8.96
N ILE A 74 -18.13 -5.79 9.95
CA ILE A 74 -18.51 -7.20 9.76
C ILE A 74 -19.99 -7.34 9.36
N GLU A 75 -20.79 -6.28 9.55
CA GLU A 75 -22.23 -6.26 9.29
C GLU A 75 -22.51 -5.78 7.86
N VAL A 76 -23.16 -6.62 7.07
CA VAL A 76 -23.46 -6.31 5.66
C VAL A 76 -24.45 -5.15 5.51
N VAL A 77 -25.42 -5.03 6.42
CA VAL A 77 -26.45 -3.99 6.38
C VAL A 77 -25.83 -2.61 6.55
N ASP A 78 -24.93 -2.47 7.52
CA ASP A 78 -24.19 -1.22 7.77
C ASP A 78 -23.30 -0.85 6.57
N HIS A 79 -22.67 -1.85 5.94
CA HIS A 79 -21.84 -1.63 4.76
C HIS A 79 -22.65 -1.07 3.59
N ILE A 80 -23.81 -1.68 3.27
CA ILE A 80 -24.68 -1.24 2.17
C ILE A 80 -25.16 0.19 2.42
N ALA A 81 -25.70 0.47 3.62
CA ALA A 81 -26.17 1.79 3.98
C ALA A 81 -25.05 2.85 3.89
N HIS A 82 -23.84 2.51 4.34
CA HIS A 82 -22.69 3.38 4.22
C HIS A 82 -22.27 3.60 2.75
N TRP A 83 -22.26 2.54 1.93
CA TRP A 83 -21.83 2.61 0.55
C TRP A 83 -22.71 3.54 -0.29
N ASP A 84 -24.02 3.44 -0.11
CA ASP A 84 -24.98 4.29 -0.84
C ASP A 84 -24.76 5.77 -0.59
N TYR A 85 -24.43 6.15 0.64
CA TYR A 85 -24.05 7.53 0.96
C TYR A 85 -22.65 7.89 0.43
N CYS A 86 -21.65 7.03 0.68
CA CYS A 86 -20.25 7.34 0.44
C CYS A 86 -19.93 7.52 -1.06
N LYS A 87 -20.57 6.73 -1.94
CA LYS A 87 -20.37 6.78 -3.39
C LYS A 87 -20.81 8.11 -4.03
N GLU A 88 -21.67 8.89 -3.38
CA GLU A 88 -22.17 10.15 -3.93
C GLU A 88 -21.53 11.37 -3.24
N ASN A 89 -21.17 11.23 -1.96
CA ASN A 89 -20.83 12.37 -1.12
C ASN A 89 -19.34 12.49 -0.79
N LEU A 90 -18.53 11.49 -1.14
CA LEU A 90 -17.11 11.51 -0.80
C LEU A 90 -16.23 11.52 -2.05
N GLU A 91 -15.36 12.53 -2.12
CA GLU A 91 -14.28 12.63 -3.11
C GLU A 91 -13.05 11.84 -2.66
N ILE A 92 -12.12 11.60 -3.59
CA ILE A 92 -10.83 10.99 -3.25
C ILE A 92 -10.04 11.97 -2.37
N PRO A 93 -9.54 11.54 -1.19
CA PRO A 93 -8.81 12.44 -0.31
C PRO A 93 -7.48 12.89 -0.93
N GLY A 94 -7.14 14.15 -0.71
CA GLY A 94 -5.86 14.73 -1.11
C GLY A 94 -5.89 15.54 -2.41
N LEU A 95 -4.68 15.93 -2.84
CA LEU A 95 -4.45 16.70 -4.05
C LEU A 95 -4.05 15.77 -5.19
N MET A 96 -4.71 15.88 -6.34
CA MET A 96 -4.25 15.20 -7.54
C MET A 96 -2.93 15.80 -8.02
N ILE A 97 -1.86 15.02 -7.99
CA ILE A 97 -0.50 15.45 -8.38
C ILE A 97 -0.09 14.93 -9.76
N TYR A 98 -0.82 13.95 -10.29
CA TYR A 98 -0.58 13.36 -11.61
C TYR A 98 -1.89 12.86 -12.19
N GLU A 99 -2.04 13.05 -13.50
CA GLU A 99 -3.18 12.57 -14.27
C GLU A 99 -2.69 12.05 -15.62
N SER A 100 -3.32 10.98 -16.08
CA SER A 100 -3.15 10.40 -17.41
C SER A 100 -4.49 9.84 -17.87
N ALA A 101 -4.55 9.34 -19.11
CA ALA A 101 -5.81 8.87 -19.70
C ALA A 101 -6.54 7.81 -18.86
N ASP A 102 -5.80 6.91 -18.19
CA ASP A 102 -6.39 5.75 -17.52
C ASP A 102 -6.20 5.73 -15.99
N GLN A 103 -5.40 6.66 -15.46
CA GLN A 103 -4.98 6.65 -14.05
C GLN A 103 -4.51 8.02 -13.57
N SER A 104 -4.67 8.25 -12.27
CA SER A 104 -4.28 9.47 -11.56
C SER A 104 -3.62 9.13 -10.23
N ILE A 105 -2.76 10.02 -9.73
CA ILE A 105 -2.14 9.89 -8.40
C ILE A 105 -2.56 11.07 -7.52
N TYR A 106 -3.06 10.76 -6.33
CA TYR A 106 -3.44 11.73 -5.30
C TYR A 106 -2.47 11.67 -4.12
N GLU A 107 -1.99 12.82 -3.68
CA GLU A 107 -1.16 12.99 -2.49
C GLU A 107 -2.04 13.47 -1.32
N PHE A 108 -1.98 12.78 -0.19
CA PHE A 108 -2.60 13.26 1.04
C PHE A 108 -1.69 13.08 2.27
N ASP A 109 -1.95 13.89 3.28
CA ASP A 109 -1.22 13.88 4.55
C ASP A 109 -2.00 13.06 5.59
N GLY A 110 -1.36 12.06 6.19
CA GLY A 110 -1.98 11.22 7.23
C GLY A 110 -2.32 11.94 8.53
N THR A 111 -1.76 13.12 8.79
CA THR A 111 -2.19 14.00 9.89
C THR A 111 -3.56 14.61 9.61
N ASN A 112 -3.82 14.99 8.36
CA ASN A 112 -5.06 15.67 7.98
C ASN A 112 -6.20 14.64 7.76
N GLU A 113 -5.88 13.52 7.11
CA GLU A 113 -6.83 12.46 6.76
C GLU A 113 -6.66 11.23 7.66
N TRP A 114 -6.57 11.45 8.98
CA TRP A 114 -6.15 10.43 9.96
C TRP A 114 -6.97 9.14 9.89
N LEU A 115 -8.31 9.24 9.92
CA LEU A 115 -9.19 8.06 9.93
C LEU A 115 -9.10 7.28 8.62
N PHE A 116 -9.05 8.00 7.49
CA PHE A 116 -8.89 7.39 6.18
C PHE A 116 -7.55 6.67 6.07
N ALA A 117 -6.45 7.31 6.48
CA ALA A 117 -5.10 6.77 6.45
C ALA A 117 -5.00 5.49 7.30
N GLN A 118 -5.60 5.50 8.49
CA GLN A 118 -5.63 4.35 9.39
C GLN A 118 -6.39 3.18 8.77
N ASN A 119 -7.60 3.43 8.25
CA ASN A 119 -8.41 2.42 7.60
C ASN A 119 -7.71 1.81 6.37
N LEU A 120 -7.11 2.67 5.54
CA LEU A 120 -6.30 2.26 4.39
C LEU A 120 -5.14 1.37 4.83
N CYS A 121 -4.45 1.73 5.91
CA CYS A 121 -3.33 0.97 6.44
C CYS A 121 -3.74 -0.41 6.98
N LEU A 122 -4.85 -0.47 7.72
CA LEU A 122 -5.40 -1.71 8.25
C LEU A 122 -5.84 -2.66 7.13
N PHE A 123 -6.46 -2.12 6.08
CA PHE A 123 -6.78 -2.91 4.88
C PHE A 123 -5.53 -3.40 4.17
N ALA A 124 -4.54 -2.52 3.96
CA ALA A 124 -3.27 -2.86 3.31
C ALA A 124 -2.50 -3.96 4.04
N LYS A 125 -2.55 -3.95 5.39
CA LYS A 125 -1.87 -4.96 6.22
C LYS A 125 -2.30 -6.39 5.91
N LEU A 126 -3.51 -6.59 5.39
CA LEU A 126 -4.02 -7.89 4.96
C LEU A 126 -3.29 -8.44 3.73
N PHE A 127 -2.60 -7.58 2.98
CA PHE A 127 -1.94 -7.92 1.71
C PHE A 127 -0.43 -7.59 1.68
N ILE A 128 0.11 -6.99 2.75
CA ILE A 128 1.54 -6.71 2.92
C ILE A 128 2.04 -7.30 4.24
N GLU A 129 3.11 -8.09 4.18
CA GLU A 129 3.73 -8.69 5.35
C GLU A 129 4.40 -7.64 6.25
N THR A 130 5.23 -6.80 5.63
CA THR A 130 6.22 -5.93 6.26
C THR A 130 5.61 -4.66 6.86
N LYS A 131 4.30 -4.46 6.76
CA LYS A 131 3.64 -3.28 7.31
C LYS A 131 3.47 -3.43 8.83
N SER A 132 4.28 -2.71 9.59
CA SER A 132 4.27 -2.71 11.07
C SER A 132 3.47 -1.57 11.67
N VAL A 133 3.33 -0.44 10.96
CA VAL A 133 2.63 0.76 11.44
C VAL A 133 1.31 0.96 10.70
N CYS A 134 0.21 0.91 11.45
CA CYS A 134 -1.14 1.14 10.94
C CYS A 134 -1.95 2.21 11.70
N TYR A 135 -1.55 2.54 12.92
CA TYR A 135 -2.28 3.45 13.81
C TYR A 135 -1.63 4.84 13.90
N ASP A 136 -0.30 4.90 13.95
CA ASP A 136 0.43 6.17 13.89
C ASP A 136 0.69 6.56 12.42
N VAL A 137 -0.33 7.16 11.82
CA VAL A 137 -0.33 7.56 10.41
C VAL A 137 0.15 8.99 10.19
N SER A 138 0.31 9.76 11.25
CA SER A 138 0.59 11.21 11.24
C SER A 138 1.97 11.55 10.66
N THR A 139 2.91 10.61 10.72
CA THR A 139 4.29 10.75 10.27
C THR A 139 4.47 10.45 8.78
N PHE A 140 3.40 10.09 8.06
CA PHE A 140 3.44 9.65 6.67
C PHE A 140 2.67 10.57 5.72
N LEU A 141 3.22 10.71 4.52
CA LEU A 141 2.48 11.10 3.31
C LEU A 141 2.08 9.84 2.56
N TYR A 142 0.95 9.91 1.86
CA TYR A 142 0.38 8.81 1.11
C TYR A 142 0.09 9.24 -0.32
N TYR A 143 0.31 8.32 -1.25
CA TYR A 143 0.15 8.53 -2.67
C TYR A 143 -0.76 7.45 -3.24
N LEU A 144 -2.03 7.79 -3.44
CA LEU A 144 -3.07 6.90 -3.93
C LEU A 144 -2.98 6.80 -5.45
N LEU A 145 -2.94 5.58 -5.97
CA LEU A 145 -3.19 5.33 -7.38
C LEU A 145 -4.68 5.08 -7.58
N VAL A 146 -5.28 5.85 -8.47
CA VAL A 146 -6.72 5.84 -8.74
C VAL A 146 -6.95 5.56 -10.22
N LYS A 147 -7.94 4.72 -10.51
CA LYS A 147 -8.41 4.40 -11.87
C LYS A 147 -9.89 4.69 -12.02
N ALA A 148 -10.34 4.83 -13.26
CA ALA A 148 -11.76 4.79 -13.57
C ALA A 148 -12.32 3.38 -13.26
N GLY A 149 -13.40 3.34 -12.48
CA GLY A 149 -14.07 2.12 -12.04
C GLY A 149 -15.54 2.08 -12.45
N LYS A 150 -16.24 1.01 -12.07
CA LYS A 150 -17.67 0.82 -12.43
C LYS A 150 -18.57 1.84 -11.74
N HIS A 151 -18.19 2.26 -10.54
CA HIS A 151 -18.99 3.14 -9.67
C HIS A 151 -18.30 4.48 -9.41
N GLY A 152 -17.50 4.93 -10.39
CA GLY A 152 -16.66 6.12 -10.29
C GLY A 152 -15.19 5.78 -10.02
N PRO A 153 -14.40 6.75 -9.52
CA PRO A 153 -12.99 6.55 -9.25
C PRO A 153 -12.75 5.46 -8.19
N GLU A 154 -11.81 4.56 -8.46
CA GLU A 154 -11.43 3.43 -7.60
C GLU A 154 -9.97 3.54 -7.18
N ILE A 155 -9.71 3.43 -5.87
CA ILE A 155 -8.36 3.39 -5.32
C ILE A 155 -7.83 1.97 -5.47
N VAL A 156 -6.85 1.79 -6.36
CA VAL A 156 -6.35 0.46 -6.77
C VAL A 156 -5.04 0.07 -6.08
N GLY A 157 -4.40 1.02 -5.40
CA GLY A 157 -3.16 0.82 -4.66
C GLY A 157 -2.62 2.13 -4.12
N PHE A 158 -1.53 2.06 -3.36
CA PHE A 158 -0.83 3.25 -2.88
C PHE A 158 0.62 2.94 -2.53
N PHE A 159 1.42 3.97 -2.35
CA PHE A 159 2.63 3.90 -1.53
C PHE A 159 2.60 4.99 -0.45
N SER A 160 3.31 4.75 0.65
CA SER A 160 3.52 5.74 1.72
C SER A 160 4.99 6.14 1.81
N LYS A 161 5.24 7.36 2.29
CA LYS A 161 6.57 7.95 2.48
C LYS A 161 6.60 8.66 3.82
N GLU A 162 7.63 8.42 4.61
CA GLU A 162 7.84 9.17 5.86
C GLU A 162 8.10 10.64 5.54
N LYS A 163 7.47 11.54 6.30
CA LYS A 163 7.72 12.99 6.20
C LYS A 163 9.17 13.31 6.55
N LEU A 164 9.67 12.66 7.59
CA LEU A 164 11.04 12.74 8.09
C LEU A 164 11.62 11.33 8.09
N SER A 165 12.44 11.02 7.07
CA SER A 165 13.13 9.73 6.99
C SER A 165 14.62 9.93 7.28
N TRP A 166 15.12 9.29 8.34
CA TRP A 166 16.53 9.36 8.73
C TRP A 166 17.44 8.63 7.74
N ASP A 167 16.98 7.51 7.21
CA ASP A 167 17.68 6.70 6.20
C ASP A 167 17.44 7.20 4.76
N ASN A 168 16.75 8.35 4.62
CA ASN A 168 16.38 8.93 3.33
C ASN A 168 15.57 7.97 2.43
N ASN A 169 14.73 7.13 3.04
CA ASN A 169 13.88 6.20 2.31
C ASN A 169 12.84 6.95 1.47
N ASN A 170 12.76 6.63 0.19
CA ASN A 170 11.77 7.18 -0.74
C ASN A 170 10.39 6.49 -0.65
N LEU A 171 10.34 5.36 0.06
CA LEU A 171 9.19 4.48 0.14
C LEU A 171 9.21 3.74 1.48
N ALA A 172 8.08 3.77 2.20
CA ALA A 172 7.88 3.02 3.44
C ALA A 172 7.03 1.76 3.22
N CYS A 173 5.92 1.88 2.48
CA CYS A 173 5.08 0.75 2.06
C CYS A 173 4.62 1.00 0.62
N ILE A 174 4.39 -0.08 -0.13
CA ILE A 174 3.79 -0.04 -1.47
C ILE A 174 2.89 -1.25 -1.66
N VAL A 175 1.71 -1.05 -2.23
CA VAL A 175 0.78 -2.12 -2.55
C VAL A 175 -0.09 -1.77 -3.74
N VAL A 176 -0.35 -2.78 -4.56
CA VAL A 176 -1.46 -2.80 -5.50
C VAL A 176 -2.44 -3.84 -4.96
N PHE A 177 -3.70 -3.48 -4.83
CA PHE A 177 -4.68 -4.38 -4.24
C PHE A 177 -4.96 -5.58 -5.17
N PRO A 178 -5.31 -6.74 -4.59
CA PRO A 178 -5.40 -8.00 -5.33
C PRO A 178 -6.17 -7.96 -6.66
N PRO A 179 -7.34 -7.29 -6.76
CA PRO A 179 -8.11 -7.26 -8.01
C PRO A 179 -7.38 -6.61 -9.19
N TRP A 180 -6.40 -5.75 -8.92
CA TRP A 180 -5.67 -4.99 -9.95
C TRP A 180 -4.21 -5.41 -10.10
N LEU A 181 -3.82 -6.54 -9.50
CA LEU A 181 -2.48 -7.10 -9.70
C LEU A 181 -2.24 -7.47 -11.18
N LYS A 182 -0.95 -7.55 -11.56
CA LYS A 182 -0.48 -7.91 -12.90
C LYS A 182 -0.89 -6.97 -14.04
N GLN A 183 -1.37 -5.76 -13.72
CA GLN A 183 -1.69 -4.70 -14.70
C GLN A 183 -0.58 -3.63 -14.83
N GLY A 184 0.65 -3.91 -14.36
CA GLY A 184 1.77 -2.95 -14.38
C GLY A 184 1.68 -1.81 -13.35
N LEU A 185 0.61 -1.73 -12.55
CA LEU A 185 0.36 -0.63 -11.60
C LEU A 185 1.42 -0.50 -10.51
N GLY A 186 2.08 -1.60 -10.13
CA GLY A 186 3.19 -1.56 -9.18
C GLY A 186 4.39 -0.80 -9.71
N GLN A 187 4.66 -0.91 -11.02
CA GLN A 187 5.72 -0.15 -11.70
C GLN A 187 5.37 1.33 -11.76
N VAL A 188 4.09 1.68 -11.96
CA VAL A 188 3.61 3.07 -11.92
C VAL A 188 3.86 3.69 -10.55
N LEU A 189 3.44 3.03 -9.47
CA LEU A 189 3.67 3.50 -8.10
C LEU A 189 5.16 3.64 -7.78
N MET A 190 5.97 2.65 -8.19
CA MET A 190 7.42 2.68 -7.99
C MET A 190 8.07 3.86 -8.74
N ALA A 191 7.73 4.04 -10.01
CA ALA A 191 8.27 5.12 -10.83
C ALA A 191 7.85 6.50 -10.30
N ALA A 192 6.62 6.64 -9.80
CA ALA A 192 6.16 7.85 -9.13
C ALA A 192 7.00 8.18 -7.88
N SER A 193 7.29 7.19 -7.03
CA SER A 193 8.17 7.37 -5.85
C SER A 193 9.56 7.88 -6.24
N TYR A 194 10.18 7.32 -7.28
CA TYR A 194 11.47 7.81 -7.78
C TYR A 194 11.40 9.24 -8.33
N ALA A 195 10.37 9.57 -9.10
CA ALA A 195 10.18 10.90 -9.66
C ALA A 195 10.03 11.98 -8.56
N LEU A 196 9.31 11.65 -7.48
CA LEU A 196 9.17 12.53 -6.32
C LEU A 196 10.50 12.73 -5.59
N SER A 197 11.30 11.69 -5.42
CA SER A 197 12.64 11.82 -4.80
C SER A 197 13.60 12.67 -5.63
N GLN A 198 13.52 12.61 -6.96
CA GLN A 198 14.29 13.50 -7.84
C GLN A 198 13.88 14.97 -7.63
N ARG A 199 12.57 15.23 -7.55
CA ARG A 199 12.02 16.56 -7.28
C ARG A 199 12.47 17.12 -5.94
N ASP A 200 12.54 16.28 -4.92
CA ASP A 200 12.95 16.66 -3.56
C ASP A 200 14.48 16.85 -3.41
N GLY A 201 15.26 16.61 -4.47
CA GLY A 201 16.72 16.74 -4.44
C GLY A 201 17.43 15.68 -3.59
N ARG A 202 16.76 14.54 -3.35
CA ARG A 202 17.24 13.47 -2.44
C ARG A 202 18.01 12.34 -3.14
N LEU A 203 18.28 12.47 -4.44
CA LEU A 203 19.12 11.56 -5.22
C LEU A 203 20.49 12.19 -5.48
N GLY A 204 21.55 11.53 -5.02
CA GLY A 204 22.92 11.91 -5.34
C GLY A 204 23.21 11.74 -6.83
N GLY A 205 23.39 12.87 -7.53
CA GLY A 205 24.09 13.00 -8.82
C GLY A 205 23.24 13.39 -10.06
N PRO A 206 23.86 14.05 -11.06
CA PRO A 206 24.28 15.45 -11.07
C PRO A 206 23.14 16.40 -11.49
N GLU A 207 23.20 17.64 -11.00
CA GLU A 207 22.26 18.74 -11.26
C GLU A 207 21.70 18.80 -12.69
N ARG A 208 20.37 18.91 -12.84
CA ARG A 208 19.74 19.77 -13.85
C ARG A 208 18.28 20.13 -13.54
N ARG A 209 18.09 21.45 -13.41
CA ARG A 209 16.89 22.31 -13.53
C ARG A 209 15.54 21.83 -12.97
N LYS A 210 15.08 22.61 -11.98
CA LYS A 210 13.68 22.74 -11.58
C LYS A 210 12.82 23.19 -12.76
N SER A 211 12.02 22.28 -13.32
CA SER A 211 10.81 22.63 -14.08
C SER A 211 9.73 21.58 -13.82
N ARG A 212 8.55 22.08 -13.47
CA ARG A 212 7.25 21.40 -13.39
C ARG A 212 7.16 20.23 -14.39
N PHE A 213 6.88 19.02 -13.90
CA PHE A 213 6.33 17.81 -14.55
C PHE A 213 6.44 17.55 -16.08
N ASP A 214 7.38 18.13 -16.82
CA ASP A 214 7.37 18.07 -18.30
C ASP A 214 8.07 16.84 -18.91
N ASN A 215 8.40 15.80 -18.15
CA ASN A 215 8.95 14.56 -18.73
C ASN A 215 8.02 13.36 -18.51
N VAL A 216 6.84 13.42 -19.12
CA VAL A 216 5.91 12.30 -19.38
C VAL A 216 6.56 11.18 -20.20
N ALA A 217 7.75 11.41 -20.79
CA ALA A 217 8.51 10.40 -21.53
C ALA A 217 9.06 9.27 -20.63
N SER A 218 9.41 9.54 -19.37
CA SER A 218 10.08 8.56 -18.52
C SER A 218 9.14 7.47 -17.98
N LEU A 219 7.84 7.77 -17.82
CA LEU A 219 6.84 6.79 -17.38
C LEU A 219 6.37 5.87 -18.52
N LYS A 220 6.37 6.35 -19.78
CA LYS A 220 6.03 5.55 -20.96
C LYS A 220 7.18 4.62 -21.40
N GLN A 221 8.43 4.99 -21.18
CA GLN A 221 9.59 4.15 -21.56
C GLN A 221 9.78 2.93 -20.65
N LEU A 222 9.31 2.97 -19.40
CA LEU A 222 9.44 1.83 -18.48
C LEU A 222 8.44 0.70 -18.76
N THR A 223 7.31 1.00 -19.42
CA THR A 223 6.29 -0.01 -19.77
C THR A 223 6.48 -0.62 -21.16
N THR A 224 7.39 -0.09 -21.99
CA THR A 224 7.60 -0.52 -23.38
C THR A 224 8.83 -1.40 -23.61
N ASN A 225 9.68 -1.62 -22.60
CA ASN A 225 10.91 -2.44 -22.71
C ASN A 225 10.80 -3.83 -22.05
N SER A 226 9.63 -4.48 -22.08
CA SER A 226 9.46 -5.85 -21.58
C SER A 226 8.53 -6.68 -22.47
N LEU A 227 8.77 -6.64 -23.78
CA LEU A 227 8.35 -7.68 -24.74
C LEU A 227 9.51 -8.65 -24.96
#